data_AF-A0A967UUZ6-F1
#
_entry.id   AF-A0A967UUZ6-F1
#
_cell.length_a   1.000
_cell.length_b   1.000
_cell.length_c   1.000
_cell.angle_alpha   90.00
_cell.angle_beta   90.00
_cell.angle_gamma   90.00
#
_symmetry.space_group_name_H-M   'P 1'
#
loop_
_entity.id
_entity.type
_entity.pdbx_description
1 polymer ?
#
loop_
_entity_poly.entity_id
_entity_poly.type
_entity_poly.pdbx_seq_one_letter_code
_entity_poly.pdbx_strand_id
1 'polypeptide(L)'
;MEIALDIARGIGNASARERALATIAAAQAESGDVAGALETVQAIEDENRRSNTRANIARTQVAAADLSGALATAGAIETPSWETDWGLGTRFVEKLLEMAIGAGGVTRASVLLDIAKAQIASGDAAGARATLARAFEDAKLIENKYGLFNTLLDVVLSQAASGDLAGARRMAESAGLTPAIPWPALEAKAR
;
A
#
# COMPACT_ATOMS: atom_id res chain seq x y z
N MET A 1 0.09 23.00 13.95
CA MET A 1 -0.18 22.46 12.61
C MET A 1 -1.31 23.23 11.92
N GLU A 2 -2.45 23.41 12.60
CA GLU A 2 -3.67 24.07 12.06
C GLU A 2 -3.45 25.49 11.47
N ILE A 3 -2.71 26.36 12.17
CA ILE A 3 -2.39 27.72 11.67
C ILE A 3 -1.60 27.68 10.34
N ALA A 4 -0.70 26.72 10.17
CA ALA A 4 0.09 26.61 8.94
C ALA A 4 -0.77 26.20 7.74
N LEU A 5 -1.77 25.33 7.97
CA LEU A 5 -2.72 24.90 6.93
C LEU A 5 -3.60 26.06 6.47
N ASP A 6 -4.11 26.87 7.40
CA ASP A 6 -4.93 28.03 7.05
C ASP A 6 -4.15 29.10 6.28
N ILE A 7 -2.90 29.34 6.67
CA ILE A 7 -1.99 30.23 5.92
C ILE A 7 -1.75 29.68 4.52
N ALA A 8 -1.45 28.38 4.38
CA ALA A 8 -1.22 27.77 3.08
C ALA A 8 -2.45 27.86 2.18
N ARG A 9 -3.65 27.56 2.70
CA ARG A 9 -4.93 27.65 1.97
C ARG A 9 -5.25 29.08 1.53
N GLY A 10 -4.85 30.08 2.32
CA GLY A 10 -5.03 31.50 2.00
C GLY A 10 -4.12 32.04 0.89
N ILE A 11 -3.16 31.26 0.40
CA ILE A 11 -2.27 31.69 -0.70
C ILE A 11 -3.06 31.76 -2.01
N GLY A 12 -3.22 32.97 -2.55
CA GLY A 12 -3.95 33.21 -3.80
C GLY A 12 -3.30 32.60 -5.04
N ASN A 13 -1.98 32.39 -5.03
CA ASN A 13 -1.28 31.68 -6.10
C ASN A 13 -1.37 30.16 -5.90
N ALA A 14 -2.06 29.45 -6.81
CA ALA A 14 -2.28 28.00 -6.71
C ALA A 14 -0.99 27.18 -6.61
N SER A 15 0.01 27.47 -7.44
CA SER A 15 1.29 26.76 -7.43
C SER A 15 2.07 26.94 -6.12
N ALA A 16 1.98 28.12 -5.50
CA ALA A 16 2.58 28.40 -4.20
C ALA A 16 1.79 27.77 -3.05
N ARG A 17 0.45 27.79 -3.12
CA ARG A 17 -0.46 27.11 -2.18
C ARG A 17 -0.14 25.61 -2.10
N GLU A 18 -0.13 24.93 -3.24
CA GLU A 18 0.13 23.49 -3.30
C GLU A 18 1.52 23.13 -2.81
N ARG A 19 2.53 23.97 -3.08
CA ARG A 19 3.88 23.76 -2.56
C ARG A 19 3.91 23.88 -1.03
N ALA A 20 3.19 24.86 -0.48
CA ALA A 20 3.08 25.02 0.97
C ALA A 20 2.38 23.82 1.62
N LEU A 21 1.28 23.33 1.01
CA LEU A 21 0.60 22.12 1.46
C LEU A 21 1.51 20.89 1.41
N ALA A 22 2.28 20.70 0.34
CA ALA A 22 3.23 19.60 0.23
C ALA A 22 4.31 19.65 1.33
N THR A 23 4.84 20.84 1.63
CA THR A 23 5.81 21.03 2.72
C THR A 23 5.20 20.72 4.08
N ILE A 24 3.94 21.13 4.33
CA ILE A 24 3.24 20.84 5.59
C ILE A 24 3.02 19.33 5.74
N ALA A 25 2.55 18.67 4.69
CA ALA A 25 2.36 17.22 4.70
C ALA A 25 3.66 16.46 5.00
N ALA A 26 4.79 16.87 4.41
CA ALA A 26 6.09 16.28 4.70
C ALA A 26 6.48 16.46 6.18
N ALA A 27 6.32 17.67 6.73
CA ALA A 27 6.63 17.95 8.12
C ALA A 27 5.73 17.16 9.10
N GLN A 28 4.44 16.98 8.77
CA GLN A 28 3.52 16.13 9.52
C GLN A 28 4.01 14.68 9.56
N ALA A 29 4.36 14.12 8.40
CA ALA A 29 4.86 12.75 8.30
C ALA A 29 6.18 12.55 9.06
N GLU A 30 7.11 13.50 8.99
CA GLU A 30 8.38 13.47 9.75
C GLU A 30 8.14 13.52 11.26
N SER A 31 7.08 14.19 11.71
CA SER A 31 6.69 14.23 13.12
C SER A 31 5.91 12.99 13.59
N GLY A 32 5.65 12.04 12.69
CA GLY A 32 4.86 10.83 12.95
C GLY A 32 3.36 10.98 12.73
N ASP A 33 2.87 12.17 12.39
CA ASP A 33 1.46 12.43 12.03
C ASP A 33 1.21 12.08 10.56
N VAL A 34 1.28 10.79 10.23
CA VAL A 34 1.04 10.30 8.87
C VAL A 34 -0.41 10.53 8.44
N ALA A 35 -1.38 10.34 9.35
CA ALA A 35 -2.79 10.55 9.03
C ALA A 35 -3.07 12.00 8.65
N GLY A 36 -2.59 12.97 9.45
CA GLY A 36 -2.71 14.39 9.13
C GLY A 36 -1.94 14.78 7.86
N ALA A 37 -0.78 14.16 7.60
CA ALA A 37 -0.05 14.36 6.35
C ALA A 37 -0.87 13.94 5.12
N LEU A 38 -1.52 12.78 5.17
CA LEU A 38 -2.36 12.28 4.08
C LEU A 38 -3.62 13.12 3.88
N GLU A 39 -4.23 13.65 4.94
CA GLU A 39 -5.33 14.62 4.82
C GLU A 39 -4.87 15.90 4.12
N THR A 40 -3.70 16.44 4.48
CA THR A 40 -3.13 17.62 3.81
C THR A 40 -2.85 17.36 2.34
N VAL A 41 -2.40 16.15 1.97
CA VAL A 41 -2.21 15.75 0.57
C VAL A 41 -3.52 15.80 -0.22
N GLN A 42 -4.66 15.44 0.37
CA GLN A 42 -5.96 15.50 -0.33
C GLN A 42 -6.34 16.94 -0.72
N ALA A 43 -5.81 17.95 -0.03
CA ALA A 43 -6.04 19.36 -0.35
C ALA A 43 -5.19 19.88 -1.53
N ILE A 44 -4.26 19.07 -2.07
CA ILE A 44 -3.45 19.43 -3.25
C ILE A 44 -4.25 19.09 -4.50
N GLU A 45 -4.53 20.08 -5.36
CA GLU A 45 -5.38 19.92 -6.55
C GLU A 45 -4.62 19.25 -7.71
N ASP A 46 -3.37 19.66 -7.96
CA ASP A 46 -2.51 19.06 -8.98
C ASP A 46 -2.13 17.60 -8.65
N GLU A 47 -2.54 16.68 -9.52
CA GLU A 47 -2.35 15.24 -9.34
C GLU A 47 -0.87 14.85 -9.28
N ASN A 48 -0.02 15.49 -10.11
CA ASN A 48 1.41 15.20 -10.12
C ASN A 48 2.08 15.59 -8.80
N ARG A 49 1.73 16.74 -8.21
CA ARG A 49 2.21 17.14 -6.88
C ARG A 49 1.63 16.27 -5.79
N ARG A 50 0.36 15.90 -5.88
CA ARG A 50 -0.29 15.00 -4.92
C ARG A 50 0.46 13.67 -4.85
N SER A 51 0.70 13.05 -6.01
CA SER A 51 1.46 11.81 -6.15
C SER A 51 2.90 11.93 -5.67
N ASN A 52 3.60 13.01 -6.02
CA ASN A 52 4.95 13.26 -5.50
C ASN A 52 4.99 13.45 -3.98
N THR A 53 3.98 14.09 -3.41
CA THR A 53 3.90 14.31 -1.95
C THR A 53 3.62 13.00 -1.23
N ARG A 54 2.72 12.15 -1.74
CA ARG A 54 2.52 10.78 -1.25
C ARG A 54 3.82 9.97 -1.29
N ALA A 55 4.58 10.04 -2.40
CA ALA A 55 5.87 9.36 -2.51
C ALA A 55 6.88 9.83 -1.45
N ASN A 56 6.91 11.12 -1.12
CA ASN A 56 7.79 11.63 -0.07
C ASN A 56 7.37 11.11 1.32
N ILE A 57 6.08 11.11 1.64
CA ILE A 57 5.56 10.55 2.90
C ILE A 57 5.96 9.06 3.02
N ALA A 58 5.78 8.29 1.96
CA ALA A 58 6.16 6.88 1.93
C ALA A 58 7.67 6.67 2.23
N ARG A 59 8.56 7.50 1.67
CA ARG A 59 9.99 7.45 1.99
C ARG A 59 10.28 7.79 3.46
N THR A 60 9.60 8.79 4.00
CA THR A 60 9.72 9.16 5.42
C THR A 60 9.28 8.02 6.33
N GLN A 61 8.19 7.33 5.99
CA GLN A 61 7.73 6.15 6.71
C GLN A 61 8.75 5.00 6.65
N VAL A 62 9.39 4.76 5.50
CA VAL A 62 10.50 3.77 5.42
C VAL A 62 11.65 4.16 6.35
N ALA A 63 12.03 5.44 6.37
CA ALA A 63 13.10 5.92 7.26
C ALA A 63 12.73 5.77 8.76
N ALA A 64 11.44 5.85 9.09
CA ALA A 64 10.90 5.58 10.41
C ALA A 64 10.66 4.09 10.71
N ALA A 65 11.09 3.18 9.82
CA ALA A 65 10.83 1.74 9.87
C ALA A 65 9.33 1.35 9.81
N ASP A 66 8.45 2.27 9.45
CA ASP A 66 7.02 2.02 9.17
C ASP A 66 6.86 1.56 7.71
N LEU A 67 7.29 0.32 7.44
CA LEU A 67 7.24 -0.25 6.09
C LEU A 67 5.80 -0.49 5.61
N SER A 68 4.93 -0.95 6.51
CA SER A 68 3.51 -1.19 6.19
C SER A 68 2.80 0.12 5.84
N GLY A 69 3.02 1.17 6.62
CA GLY A 69 2.49 2.49 6.30
C GLY A 69 3.09 3.08 5.03
N ALA A 70 4.41 2.98 4.84
CA ALA A 70 5.10 3.47 3.65
C ALA A 70 4.50 2.91 2.36
N LEU A 71 4.23 1.62 2.35
CA LEU A 71 3.73 0.93 1.18
C LEU A 71 2.22 1.10 1.00
N ALA A 72 1.44 1.25 2.08
CA ALA A 72 0.05 1.69 1.97
C ALA A 72 -0.04 3.08 1.32
N THR A 73 0.80 4.02 1.76
CA THR A 73 0.91 5.36 1.16
C THR A 73 1.38 5.30 -0.30
N ALA A 74 2.34 4.43 -0.61
CA ALA A 74 2.83 4.24 -1.98
C ALA A 74 1.78 3.58 -2.90
N GLY A 75 0.97 2.65 -2.38
CA GLY A 75 -0.14 2.02 -3.11
C GLY A 75 -1.28 2.98 -3.43
N ALA A 76 -1.44 4.04 -2.64
CA ALA A 76 -2.39 5.12 -2.89
C ALA A 76 -1.89 6.15 -3.92
N ILE A 77 -0.69 6.01 -4.48
CA ILE A 77 -0.21 6.88 -5.57
C ILE A 77 -0.98 6.50 -6.85
N GLU A 78 -1.97 7.32 -7.23
CA GLU A 78 -2.66 7.14 -8.51
C GLU A 78 -1.69 7.50 -9.64
N THR A 79 -1.43 6.53 -10.54
CA THR A 79 -0.67 6.82 -11.77
C THR A 79 -1.53 7.66 -12.71
N PRO A 80 -1.07 8.84 -13.18
CA PRO A 80 -1.79 9.62 -14.17
C PRO A 80 -2.04 8.80 -15.44
N SER A 81 -3.27 8.80 -15.94
CA SER A 81 -3.71 7.96 -17.07
C SER A 81 -3.01 8.23 -18.41
N TRP A 82 -2.16 9.27 -18.50
CA TRP A 82 -1.40 9.62 -19.70
C TRP A 82 0.10 9.31 -19.58
N GLU A 83 0.60 8.96 -18.39
CA GLU A 83 1.89 8.28 -18.22
C GLU A 83 1.63 6.78 -18.09
N THR A 84 1.26 6.15 -19.21
CA THR A 84 1.35 4.70 -19.37
C THR A 84 2.82 4.28 -19.48
N ASP A 85 3.58 4.52 -18.42
CA ASP A 85 4.67 3.61 -18.08
C ASP A 85 4.25 2.98 -16.76
N TRP A 86 3.76 1.74 -16.84
CA TRP A 86 3.35 0.82 -15.75
C TRP A 86 4.43 0.65 -14.65
N GLY A 87 5.55 1.37 -14.75
CA GLY A 87 6.71 1.30 -13.90
C GLY A 87 6.76 2.29 -12.74
N LEU A 88 6.17 3.49 -12.72
CA LEU A 88 6.52 4.44 -11.65
C LEU A 88 5.98 4.05 -10.26
N GLY A 89 4.68 3.79 -10.11
CA GLY A 89 4.10 3.31 -8.84
C GLY A 89 4.65 1.93 -8.45
N THR A 90 4.71 1.02 -9.41
CA THR A 90 5.20 -0.36 -9.22
C THR A 90 6.69 -0.41 -8.88
N ARG A 91 7.55 0.31 -9.62
CA ARG A 91 8.99 0.42 -9.32
C ARG A 91 9.25 1.22 -8.06
N PHE A 92 8.39 2.17 -7.71
CA PHE A 92 8.52 2.91 -6.47
C PHE A 92 8.27 2.01 -5.26
N VAL A 93 7.19 1.23 -5.29
CA VAL A 93 6.93 0.16 -4.31
C VAL A 93 8.09 -0.84 -4.29
N GLU A 94 8.57 -1.30 -5.46
CA GLU A 94 9.72 -2.20 -5.55
C GLU A 94 10.99 -1.62 -4.92
N LYS A 95 11.29 -0.35 -5.17
CA LYS A 95 12.47 0.34 -4.66
C LYS A 95 12.38 0.61 -3.14
N LEU A 96 11.20 0.93 -2.62
CA LEU A 96 10.99 1.04 -1.17
C LEU A 96 11.18 -0.31 -0.49
N LEU A 97 10.75 -1.40 -1.13
CA LEU A 97 10.94 -2.76 -0.65
C LEU A 97 12.42 -3.18 -0.70
N GLU A 98 13.18 -2.83 -1.74
CA GLU A 98 14.64 -3.05 -1.77
C GLU A 98 15.37 -2.34 -0.63
N MET A 99 15.01 -1.08 -0.37
CA MET A 99 15.55 -0.30 0.76
C MET A 99 15.25 -0.97 2.11
N ALA A 100 14.09 -1.61 2.24
CA ALA A 100 13.64 -2.29 3.44
C ALA A 100 14.25 -3.69 3.63
N ILE A 101 14.39 -4.46 2.55
CA ILE A 101 14.90 -5.84 2.57
C ILE A 101 16.39 -5.86 2.98
N GLY A 102 17.15 -4.82 2.63
CA GLY A 102 18.53 -4.64 3.11
C GLY A 102 18.65 -4.52 4.64
N ALA A 103 17.55 -4.26 5.35
CA ALA A 103 17.52 -4.02 6.80
C ALA A 103 17.29 -5.29 7.67
N GLY A 104 17.01 -6.46 7.07
CA GLY A 104 17.05 -7.73 7.80
C GLY A 104 15.82 -8.63 7.61
N GLY A 105 16.01 -9.76 6.93
CA GLY A 105 15.23 -11.01 7.07
C GLY A 105 13.76 -11.03 6.64
N VAL A 106 13.12 -9.88 6.43
CA VAL A 106 11.70 -9.79 6.05
C VAL A 106 11.55 -9.96 4.54
N THR A 107 10.70 -10.91 4.11
CA THR A 107 10.38 -11.08 2.69
C THR A 107 9.35 -10.04 2.25
N ARG A 108 9.51 -9.57 1.03
CA ARG A 108 8.58 -8.64 0.37
C ARG A 108 7.11 -9.06 0.48
N ALA A 109 6.84 -10.34 0.28
CA ALA A 109 5.49 -10.89 0.32
C ALA A 109 4.83 -10.76 1.71
N SER A 110 5.60 -10.90 2.80
CA SER A 110 5.08 -10.72 4.16
C SER A 110 4.68 -9.27 4.44
N VAL A 111 5.47 -8.31 3.96
CA VAL A 111 5.13 -6.89 4.13
C VAL A 111 3.87 -6.54 3.35
N LEU A 112 3.75 -7.03 2.11
CA LEU A 112 2.54 -6.83 1.30
C LEU A 112 1.30 -7.44 1.95
N LEU A 113 1.46 -8.60 2.61
CA LEU A 113 0.38 -9.22 3.36
C LEU A 113 -0.08 -8.34 4.55
N ASP A 114 0.83 -7.72 5.28
CA ASP A 114 0.48 -6.84 6.41
C ASP A 114 -0.28 -5.59 5.95
N ILE A 115 0.11 -5.01 4.80
CA ILE A 115 -0.61 -3.89 4.19
C ILE A 115 -2.00 -4.29 3.77
N ALA A 116 -2.12 -5.42 3.07
CA ALA A 116 -3.42 -5.91 2.65
C ALA A 116 -4.36 -6.10 3.83
N LYS A 117 -3.86 -6.62 4.95
CA LYS A 117 -4.63 -6.74 6.20
C LYS A 117 -5.03 -5.37 6.75
N ALA A 118 -4.15 -4.38 6.72
CA ALA A 118 -4.47 -3.01 7.12
C ALA A 118 -5.53 -2.36 6.21
N GLN A 119 -5.43 -2.56 4.89
CA GLN A 119 -6.43 -2.10 3.90
C GLN A 119 -7.79 -2.77 4.09
N ILE A 120 -7.82 -4.08 4.39
CA ILE A 120 -9.06 -4.79 4.75
C ILE A 120 -9.67 -4.18 6.02
N ALA A 121 -8.85 -3.90 7.04
CA ALA A 121 -9.32 -3.31 8.29
C ALA A 121 -9.84 -1.87 8.12
N SER A 122 -9.28 -1.10 7.20
CA SER A 122 -9.74 0.26 6.86
C SER A 122 -10.93 0.29 5.89
N GLY A 123 -11.35 -0.87 5.36
CA GLY A 123 -12.46 -0.98 4.41
C GLY A 123 -12.08 -0.77 2.94
N ASP A 124 -10.79 -0.57 2.64
CA ASP A 124 -10.27 -0.48 1.27
C ASP A 124 -10.08 -1.87 0.65
N ALA A 125 -11.20 -2.52 0.33
CA ALA A 125 -11.20 -3.85 -0.28
C ALA A 125 -10.56 -3.87 -1.68
N ALA A 126 -10.64 -2.76 -2.44
CA ALA A 126 -10.07 -2.68 -3.78
C ALA A 126 -8.54 -2.60 -3.72
N GLY A 127 -8.00 -1.73 -2.87
CA GLY A 127 -6.57 -1.63 -2.61
C GLY A 127 -6.00 -2.93 -2.03
N ALA A 128 -6.71 -3.55 -1.07
CA ALA A 128 -6.31 -4.84 -0.50
C ALA A 128 -6.13 -5.92 -1.57
N ARG A 129 -7.06 -6.04 -2.52
CA ARG A 129 -6.97 -7.04 -3.61
C ARG A 129 -5.76 -6.80 -4.51
N ALA A 130 -5.46 -5.55 -4.84
CA ALA A 130 -4.30 -5.20 -5.67
C ALA A 130 -2.99 -5.56 -4.95
N THR A 131 -2.89 -5.23 -3.65
CA THR A 131 -1.76 -5.56 -2.81
C THR A 131 -1.56 -7.07 -2.65
N LEU A 132 -2.65 -7.83 -2.45
CA LEU A 132 -2.62 -9.29 -2.30
C LEU A 132 -2.20 -10.00 -3.58
N ALA A 133 -2.64 -9.51 -4.74
CA ALA A 133 -2.18 -10.05 -6.02
C ALA A 133 -0.66 -9.91 -6.17
N ARG A 134 -0.08 -8.81 -5.69
CA ARG A 134 1.37 -8.63 -5.69
C ARG A 134 2.06 -9.50 -4.65
N ALA A 135 1.51 -9.58 -3.44
CA ALA A 135 2.01 -10.45 -2.37
C ALA A 135 2.09 -11.92 -2.84
N PHE A 136 1.10 -12.36 -3.62
CA PHE A 136 1.03 -13.69 -4.18
C PHE A 136 2.19 -13.98 -5.15
N GLU A 137 2.46 -13.07 -6.10
CA GLU A 137 3.56 -13.25 -7.05
C GLU A 137 4.93 -13.21 -6.37
N ASP A 138 5.12 -12.31 -5.41
CA ASP A 138 6.39 -12.20 -4.69
C ASP A 138 6.59 -13.39 -3.74
N ALA A 139 5.51 -13.97 -3.19
CA ALA A 139 5.59 -15.16 -2.34
C ALA A 139 6.12 -16.38 -3.10
N LYS A 140 5.81 -16.52 -4.39
CA LYS A 140 6.32 -17.61 -5.25
C LYS A 140 7.85 -17.62 -5.36
N LEU A 141 8.50 -16.49 -5.09
CA LEU A 141 9.95 -16.33 -5.15
C LEU A 141 10.65 -16.75 -3.84
N ILE A 142 9.90 -17.10 -2.80
CA ILE A 142 10.47 -17.54 -1.52
C ILE A 142 11.04 -18.96 -1.66
N GLU A 143 12.35 -19.09 -1.49
CA GLU A 143 13.05 -20.39 -1.58
C GLU A 143 12.68 -21.36 -0.44
N ASN A 144 12.43 -20.82 0.76
CA ASN A 144 12.02 -21.63 1.90
C ASN A 144 10.59 -22.14 1.72
N LYS A 145 10.44 -23.44 1.44
CA LYS A 145 9.14 -24.11 1.22
C LYS A 145 8.13 -23.91 2.36
N TYR A 146 8.57 -23.82 3.61
CA TYR A 146 7.69 -23.56 4.75
C TYR A 146 7.20 -22.11 4.77
N GLY A 147 8.09 -21.16 4.48
CA GLY A 147 7.74 -19.75 4.34
C GLY A 147 6.79 -19.53 3.16
N LEU A 148 7.12 -20.10 2.00
CA LEU A 148 6.30 -20.09 0.79
C LEU A 148 4.86 -20.56 1.06
N PHE A 149 4.71 -21.74 1.68
CA PHE A 149 3.39 -22.32 1.95
C PHE A 149 2.54 -21.41 2.85
N ASN A 150 3.10 -20.95 3.97
CA ASN A 150 2.38 -20.13 4.93
C ASN A 150 2.01 -18.76 4.34
N THR A 151 2.93 -18.11 3.63
CA THR A 151 2.66 -16.82 3.01
C THR A 151 1.61 -16.92 1.92
N LEU A 152 1.68 -17.93 1.05
CA LEU A 152 0.65 -18.13 0.02
C LEU A 152 -0.72 -18.46 0.63
N LEU A 153 -0.77 -19.27 1.69
CA LEU A 153 -2.00 -19.57 2.40
C LEU A 153 -2.64 -18.30 2.99
N ASP A 154 -1.84 -17.48 3.68
CA ASP A 154 -2.31 -16.23 4.27
C ASP A 154 -2.80 -15.22 3.22
N VAL A 155 -2.12 -15.14 2.07
CA VAL A 155 -2.55 -14.28 0.95
C VAL A 155 -3.90 -14.72 0.43
N VAL A 156 -4.11 -16.03 0.22
CA VAL A 156 -5.38 -16.55 -0.28
C VAL A 156 -6.52 -16.34 0.71
N LEU A 157 -6.28 -16.57 2.00
CA LEU A 157 -7.29 -16.34 3.04
C LEU A 157 -7.64 -14.85 3.17
N SER A 158 -6.65 -13.96 3.04
CA SER A 158 -6.86 -12.52 3.05
C SER A 158 -7.61 -12.04 1.80
N GLN A 159 -7.39 -12.67 0.64
CA GLN A 159 -8.13 -12.39 -0.60
C GLN A 159 -9.60 -12.78 -0.46
N ALA A 160 -9.89 -13.89 0.20
CA ALA A 160 -11.27 -14.26 0.52
C ALA A 160 -11.90 -13.26 1.51
N ALA A 161 -11.14 -12.80 2.52
CA ALA A 161 -11.59 -11.84 3.52
C ALA A 161 -11.86 -10.43 2.93
N SER A 162 -11.16 -10.02 1.87
CA SER A 162 -11.46 -8.79 1.11
C SER A 162 -12.72 -8.90 0.22
N GLY A 163 -13.45 -10.01 0.32
CA GLY A 163 -14.67 -10.30 -0.43
C GLY A 163 -14.41 -10.81 -1.85
N ASP A 164 -13.18 -11.21 -2.19
CA ASP A 164 -12.83 -11.78 -3.50
C ASP A 164 -12.66 -13.29 -3.45
N LEU A 165 -13.76 -14.02 -3.21
CA LEU A 165 -13.73 -15.49 -3.19
C LEU A 165 -13.28 -16.10 -4.53
N ALA A 166 -13.65 -15.47 -5.65
CA ALA A 166 -13.26 -15.94 -6.98
C ALA A 166 -11.75 -15.75 -7.23
N GLY A 167 -11.19 -14.59 -6.84
CA GLY A 167 -9.75 -14.35 -6.87
C GLY A 167 -8.98 -15.31 -5.96
N ALA A 168 -9.46 -15.50 -4.73
CA ALA A 168 -8.86 -16.43 -3.77
C ALA A 168 -8.79 -17.87 -4.33
N ARG A 169 -9.85 -18.35 -4.99
CA ARG A 169 -9.86 -19.68 -5.61
C ARG A 169 -8.83 -19.82 -6.72
N ARG A 170 -8.74 -18.84 -7.63
CA ARG A 170 -7.75 -18.85 -8.70
C ARG A 170 -6.32 -18.88 -8.16
N MET A 171 -6.05 -18.10 -7.11
CA MET A 171 -4.75 -18.13 -6.43
C MET A 171 -4.48 -19.50 -5.81
N ALA A 172 -5.43 -20.07 -5.06
CA ALA A 172 -5.29 -21.40 -4.46
C ALA A 172 -5.02 -22.51 -5.47
N GLU A 173 -5.75 -22.51 -6.58
CA GLU A 173 -5.57 -23.48 -7.66
C GLU A 173 -4.18 -23.36 -8.27
N SER A 174 -3.74 -22.13 -8.57
CA SER A 174 -2.41 -21.89 -9.14
C SER A 174 -1.25 -22.26 -8.20
N ALA A 175 -1.49 -22.24 -6.88
CA ALA A 175 -0.51 -22.62 -5.87
C ALA A 175 -0.66 -24.08 -5.37
N GLY A 176 -1.66 -24.82 -5.86
CA GLY A 176 -1.97 -26.17 -5.36
C GLY A 176 -2.46 -26.21 -3.91
N LEU A 177 -2.98 -25.10 -3.37
CA LEU A 177 -3.46 -24.94 -1.99
C LEU A 177 -4.94 -25.25 -1.83
N THR A 178 -5.66 -25.53 -2.92
CA THR A 178 -7.11 -25.79 -2.90
C THR A 178 -7.56 -26.78 -1.82
N PRO A 179 -6.86 -27.91 -1.56
CA PRO A 179 -7.25 -28.86 -0.51
C PRO A 179 -7.07 -28.33 0.92
N ALA A 180 -6.18 -27.35 1.12
CA ALA A 180 -5.86 -26.80 2.43
C ALA A 180 -6.83 -25.70 2.89
N ILE A 181 -7.72 -25.23 2.00
CA ILE A 181 -8.59 -24.09 2.27
C ILE A 181 -10.02 -24.56 2.54
N PRO A 182 -10.65 -24.14 3.66
CA PRO A 182 -12.01 -24.52 4.01
C PRO A 182 -13.05 -23.68 3.24
N TRP A 183 -13.13 -23.87 1.91
CA TRP A 183 -14.03 -23.11 1.04
C TRP A 183 -15.49 -23.04 1.50
N PRO A 184 -16.13 -24.14 1.95
CA PRO A 184 -17.53 -24.09 2.37
C PRO A 184 -17.76 -23.13 3.55
N ALA A 185 -16.80 -23.03 4.47
CA ALA A 185 -16.88 -22.13 5.61
C ALA A 185 -16.69 -20.66 5.20
N LEU A 186 -15.78 -20.40 4.25
CA LEU A 186 -15.55 -19.05 3.73
C LEU A 186 -16.75 -18.54 2.92
N GLU A 187 -17.38 -19.39 2.12
CA GLU A 187 -18.59 -19.06 1.36
C GLU A 187 -19.80 -18.80 2.25
N ALA A 188 -19.96 -19.58 3.32
CA ALA A 188 -21.04 -19.39 4.29
C ALA A 188 -20.93 -18.04 5.01
N LYS A 189 -19.71 -17.54 5.23
CA LYS A 189 -19.45 -16.26 5.89
C LYS A 189 -19.63 -15.04 4.96
N ALA A 190 -19.73 -15.27 3.66
CA ALA A 190 -19.88 -14.22 2.64
C ALA A 190 -21.33 -14.03 2.15
N ARG A 191 -22.28 -14.82 2.66
CA ARG A 191 -23.73 -14.70 2.41
C ARG A 191 -24.41 -13.94 3.52
#